data_AF-A0AAX2HEV7-F1
#
_entry.id   AF-A0AAX2HEV7-F1
#
_cell.length_a   1.000
_cell.length_b   1.000
_cell.length_c   1.000
_cell.angle_alpha   90.00
_cell.angle_beta   90.00
_cell.angle_gamma   90.00
#
_symmetry.space_group_name_H-M   'P 1'
#
loop_
_entity.id
_entity.type
_entity.pdbx_description
1 polymer ?
#
loop_
_entity_poly.entity_id
_entity_poly.type
_entity_poly.pdbx_seq_one_letter_code
_entity_poly.pdbx_strand_id
1 'polypeptide(L)'
;MNPVAQRALDRARESAAPALTVPIQAAPPLPELIITGPINRVMELEGKHYALDVVRAAGSSIRKPESAAKIVRDLTITAAAQPSSYASGIKQIIDLLKVTP
;
A
#
# COMPACT_ATOMS: atom_id res chain seq x y z
N MET A 1 10.07 -50.02 13.40
CA MET A 1 9.09 -48.93 13.17
C MET A 1 7.70 -49.54 13.28
N ASN A 2 6.81 -48.99 14.12
CA ASN A 2 5.52 -49.64 14.45
C ASN A 2 4.50 -49.40 13.32
N PRO A 3 3.82 -50.44 12.79
CA PRO A 3 2.87 -50.33 11.66
C PRO A 3 1.67 -49.42 11.94
N VAL A 4 1.33 -49.19 13.22
CA VAL A 4 0.26 -48.26 13.62
C VAL A 4 0.65 -46.81 13.33
N ALA A 5 1.94 -46.47 13.50
CA ALA A 5 2.44 -45.12 13.23
C ALA A 5 2.45 -44.79 11.73
N GLN A 6 2.74 -45.78 10.88
CA GLN A 6 2.69 -45.61 9.42
C GLN A 6 1.24 -45.39 8.95
N ARG A 7 0.29 -46.21 9.41
CA ARG A 7 -1.13 -46.00 9.10
C ARG A 7 -1.69 -44.66 9.56
N ALA A 8 -1.24 -44.15 10.72
CA ALA A 8 -1.65 -42.84 11.20
C ALA A 8 -1.09 -41.71 10.30
N LEU A 9 0.15 -41.85 9.83
CA LEU A 9 0.78 -40.88 8.93
C LEU A 9 0.14 -40.87 7.54
N ASP A 10 -0.17 -42.05 6.99
CA ASP A 10 -0.81 -42.18 5.68
C ASP A 10 -2.23 -41.58 5.70
N ARG A 11 -2.99 -41.83 6.77
CA ARG A 11 -4.32 -41.22 6.98
C ARG A 11 -4.26 -39.69 7.12
N ALA A 12 -3.23 -39.16 7.77
CA ALA A 12 -3.04 -37.71 7.89
C ALA A 12 -2.72 -37.05 6.54
N ARG A 13 -2.05 -37.77 5.64
CA ARG A 13 -1.76 -37.29 4.28
C ARG A 13 -3.00 -37.30 3.39
N GLU A 14 -3.89 -38.28 3.54
CA GLU A 14 -5.14 -38.34 2.78
C GLU A 14 -6.16 -37.25 3.16
N SER A 15 -6.12 -36.72 4.40
CA SER A 15 -7.05 -35.67 4.86
C SER A 15 -6.61 -34.24 4.54
N ALA A 16 -5.42 -34.04 3.94
CA ALA A 16 -4.93 -32.73 3.57
C ALA A 16 -5.45 -32.36 2.17
N ALA A 17 -6.70 -31.89 2.09
CA ALA A 17 -7.21 -31.30 0.86
C ALA A 17 -6.31 -30.09 0.48
N PRO A 18 -5.89 -29.97 -0.80
CA PRO A 18 -5.14 -28.80 -1.24
C PRO A 18 -6.02 -27.56 -1.07
N ALA A 19 -5.56 -26.62 -0.26
CA ALA A 19 -6.20 -25.31 -0.15
C ALA A 19 -6.26 -24.69 -1.55
N LEU A 20 -7.48 -24.54 -2.08
CA LEU A 20 -7.74 -23.84 -3.33
C LEU A 20 -7.23 -22.41 -3.16
N THR A 21 -6.10 -22.11 -3.78
CA THR A 21 -5.58 -20.75 -3.90
C THR A 21 -6.54 -20.02 -4.84
N VAL A 22 -7.52 -19.33 -4.27
CA VAL A 22 -8.38 -18.44 -5.04
C VAL A 22 -7.49 -17.40 -5.73
N PRO A 23 -7.57 -17.23 -7.06
CA PRO A 23 -6.86 -16.15 -7.73
C PRO A 23 -7.38 -14.85 -7.12
N ILE A 24 -6.46 -14.00 -6.66
CA ILE A 24 -6.77 -12.65 -6.19
C ILE A 24 -7.31 -11.92 -7.42
N GLN A 25 -8.64 -11.86 -7.54
CA GLN A 25 -9.30 -11.06 -8.54
C GLN A 25 -8.91 -9.61 -8.26
N ALA A 26 -8.23 -8.97 -9.22
CA ALA A 26 -7.91 -7.56 -9.13
C ALA A 26 -9.21 -6.80 -8.85
N ALA A 27 -9.28 -6.13 -7.70
CA ALA A 27 -10.43 -5.29 -7.37
C ALA A 27 -10.65 -4.30 -8.53
N PRO A 28 -11.91 -4.01 -8.91
CA PRO A 28 -12.18 -2.98 -9.90
C PRO A 28 -11.47 -1.68 -9.49
N PRO A 29 -10.92 -0.91 -10.45
CA PRO A 29 -10.26 0.35 -10.13
C PRO A 29 -11.25 1.21 -9.33
N LEU A 30 -10.77 1.71 -8.18
CA LEU A 30 -11.59 2.55 -7.31
C LEU A 30 -12.17 3.72 -8.14
N PRO A 31 -13.42 4.12 -7.89
CA PRO A 31 -14.02 5.26 -8.57
C PRO A 31 -13.07 6.45 -8.51
N GLU A 32 -12.91 7.16 -9.64
CA GLU A 32 -12.11 8.38 -9.67
C GLU A 32 -12.65 9.32 -8.61
N LEU A 33 -11.79 9.67 -7.65
CA LEU A 33 -12.23 10.40 -6.49
C LEU A 33 -12.48 11.85 -6.87
N ILE A 34 -13.75 12.19 -7.09
CA ILE A 34 -14.13 13.56 -7.40
C ILE A 34 -14.07 14.37 -6.10
N ILE A 35 -12.96 15.07 -5.88
CA ILE A 35 -12.77 16.06 -4.81
C ILE A 35 -13.79 17.19 -5.04
N THR A 36 -15.03 17.01 -4.59
CA THR A 36 -16.12 18.00 -4.76
C THR A 36 -16.43 18.66 -3.44
N GLY A 37 -16.60 19.98 -3.47
CA GLY A 37 -16.95 20.79 -2.31
C GLY A 37 -15.74 21.32 -1.51
N PRO A 38 -15.96 22.36 -0.69
CA PRO A 38 -14.88 23.12 -0.04
C PRO A 38 -14.07 22.29 0.96
N ILE A 39 -14.73 21.39 1.71
CA ILE A 39 -14.05 20.56 2.73
C ILE A 39 -13.10 19.56 2.09
N ASN A 40 -13.53 18.90 1.03
CA ASN A 40 -12.68 17.94 0.32
C ASN A 40 -11.45 18.62 -0.29
N ARG A 41 -11.60 19.86 -0.77
CA ARG A 41 -10.46 20.65 -1.27
C ARG A 41 -9.47 21.00 -0.16
N VAL A 42 -9.95 21.40 1.03
CA VAL A 42 -9.07 21.67 2.17
C VAL A 42 -8.32 20.41 2.58
N MET A 43 -9.01 19.27 2.71
CA MET A 43 -8.39 17.98 3.03
C MET A 43 -7.31 17.58 2.03
N GLU A 44 -7.55 17.79 0.74
CA GLU A 44 -6.55 17.53 -0.30
C GLU A 44 -5.31 18.43 -0.14
N LEU A 45 -5.50 19.72 0.14
CA LEU A 45 -4.40 20.65 0.38
C LEU A 45 -3.60 20.28 1.63
N GLU A 46 -4.26 19.84 2.70
CA GLU A 46 -3.61 19.38 3.91
C GLU A 46 -2.79 18.11 3.67
N GLY A 47 -3.34 17.13 2.96
CA GLY A 47 -2.62 15.91 2.59
C GLY A 47 -1.38 16.21 1.74
N LYS A 48 -1.50 17.16 0.81
CA LYS A 48 -0.37 17.64 0.02
C LYS A 48 0.68 18.35 0.87
N HIS A 49 0.25 19.21 1.80
CA HIS A 49 1.16 19.95 2.68
C HIS A 49 1.96 19.02 3.59
N TYR A 50 1.28 18.04 4.20
CA TYR A 50 1.93 17.00 4.99
C TYR A 50 2.99 16.24 4.19
N ALA A 51 2.65 15.77 2.98
CA ALA A 51 3.59 15.03 2.15
C ALA A 51 4.80 15.89 1.73
N LEU A 52 4.60 17.17 1.46
CA LEU A 52 5.69 18.11 1.19
C LEU A 52 6.63 18.26 2.40
N ASP A 53 6.10 18.34 3.62
CA ASP A 53 6.92 18.49 4.81
C ASP A 53 7.76 17.23 5.08
N VAL A 54 7.21 16.04 4.84
CA VAL A 54 7.98 14.78 4.88
C VAL A 54 9.13 14.79 3.88
N VAL A 55 8.87 15.22 2.64
CA VAL A 55 9.93 15.31 1.60
C VAL A 55 10.97 16.38 1.94
N ARG A 56 10.55 17.53 2.46
CA ARG A 56 11.45 18.60 2.90
C ARG A 56 12.34 18.15 4.05
N ALA A 57 11.79 17.40 5.01
CA ALA A 57 12.56 16.84 6.12
C ALA A 57 13.65 15.87 5.64
N ALA A 58 13.43 15.17 4.53
CA ALA A 58 14.45 14.34 3.90
C ALA A 58 15.60 15.16 3.27
N GLY A 59 15.34 16.39 2.84
CA GLY A 59 16.35 17.29 2.28
C GLY A 59 17.12 16.66 1.11
N SER A 60 18.46 16.71 1.15
CA SER A 60 19.33 16.18 0.09
C SER A 60 19.28 14.65 -0.04
N SER A 61 18.84 13.93 0.99
CA SER A 61 18.76 12.46 0.96
C SER A 61 17.75 11.94 -0.07
N ILE A 62 16.77 12.76 -0.47
CA ILE A 62 15.77 12.41 -1.49
C ILE A 62 16.39 12.04 -2.84
N ARG A 63 17.62 12.50 -3.11
CA ARG A 63 18.38 12.16 -4.33
C ARG A 63 18.89 10.73 -4.34
N LYS A 64 18.90 10.05 -3.18
CA LYS A 64 19.28 8.64 -3.08
C LYS A 64 18.04 7.79 -3.40
N PRO A 65 18.12 6.86 -4.36
CA PRO A 65 16.96 6.09 -4.79
C PRO A 65 16.34 5.28 -3.64
N GLU A 66 17.15 4.72 -2.74
CA GLU A 66 16.66 3.99 -1.56
C GLU A 66 15.86 4.87 -0.60
N SER A 67 16.32 6.11 -0.37
CA SER A 67 15.64 7.06 0.51
C SER A 67 14.33 7.54 -0.11
N ALA A 68 14.33 7.83 -1.41
CA ALA A 68 13.13 8.19 -2.15
C ALA A 68 12.11 7.04 -2.13
N ALA A 69 12.55 5.80 -2.37
CA ALA A 69 11.69 4.62 -2.31
C ALA A 69 11.08 4.41 -0.91
N LYS A 70 11.86 4.61 0.16
CA LYS A 70 11.36 4.56 1.53
C LYS A 70 10.27 5.62 1.77
N ILE A 71 10.51 6.86 1.36
CA ILE A 71 9.54 7.96 1.54
C ILE A 71 8.25 7.68 0.76
N VAL A 72 8.36 7.20 -0.48
CA VAL A 72 7.20 6.78 -1.27
C VAL A 72 6.42 5.68 -0.56
N ARG A 73 7.11 4.68 0.00
CA ARG A 73 6.46 3.60 0.76
C ARG A 73 5.73 4.12 1.99
N ASP A 74 6.40 4.95 2.80
CA ASP A 74 5.84 5.50 4.03
C ASP A 74 4.61 6.38 3.72
N LEU A 75 4.70 7.26 2.73
CA LEU A 75 3.58 8.08 2.28
C LEU A 75 2.41 7.23 1.73
N THR A 76 2.71 6.12 1.04
CA THR A 76 1.67 5.21 0.53
C THR A 76 0.92 4.53 1.69
N ILE A 77 1.65 4.08 2.71
CA ILE A 77 1.05 3.48 3.92
C ILE A 77 0.19 4.52 4.64
N THR A 78 0.68 5.74 4.82
CA THR A 78 -0.09 6.81 5.44
C THR A 78 -1.35 7.12 4.64
N ALA A 79 -1.26 7.26 3.31
CA ALA A 79 -2.41 7.56 2.46
C ALA A 79 -3.51 6.49 2.53
N ALA A 80 -3.15 5.22 2.70
CA ALA A 80 -4.11 4.11 2.79
C ALA A 80 -5.02 4.18 4.02
N ALA A 81 -4.59 4.83 5.10
CA ALA A 81 -5.35 4.99 6.33
C ALA A 81 -6.18 6.30 6.38
N GLN A 82 -6.09 7.13 5.34
CA GLN A 82 -6.66 8.47 5.34
C GLN A 82 -7.94 8.56 4.50
N PRO A 83 -8.80 9.56 4.77
CA PRO A 83 -9.87 9.91 3.85
C PRO A 83 -9.32 10.13 2.45
N SER A 84 -10.09 9.71 1.47
CA SER A 84 -9.66 9.70 0.08
C SER A 84 -9.25 11.09 -0.44
N SER A 85 -9.89 12.16 0.03
CA SER A 85 -9.52 13.54 -0.32
C SER A 85 -8.12 13.91 0.16
N TYR A 86 -7.76 13.52 1.39
CA TYR A 86 -6.43 13.73 1.95
C TYR A 86 -5.40 12.82 1.26
N ALA A 87 -5.76 11.56 1.02
CA ALA A 87 -4.94 10.61 0.29
C ALA A 87 -4.61 11.08 -1.15
N SER A 88 -5.54 11.77 -1.82
CA SER A 88 -5.32 12.41 -3.13
C SER A 88 -4.17 13.42 -3.06
N GLY A 89 -4.16 14.27 -2.03
CA GLY A 89 -3.09 15.26 -1.81
C GLY A 89 -1.72 14.61 -1.64
N ILE A 90 -1.65 13.53 -0.84
CA ILE A 90 -0.42 12.74 -0.68
C ILE A 90 0.01 12.11 -2.00
N LYS A 91 -0.95 11.53 -2.75
CA LYS A 91 -0.69 10.86 -4.03
C LYS A 91 -0.03 11.79 -5.04
N GLN A 92 -0.45 13.06 -5.11
CA GLN A 92 0.20 14.05 -5.98
C GLN A 92 1.71 14.16 -5.74
N ILE A 93 2.16 14.11 -4.47
CA ILE A 93 3.59 14.17 -4.13
C ILE A 93 4.28 12.84 -4.44
N ILE A 94 3.65 11.71 -4.15
CA ILE A 94 4.17 10.39 -4.52
C ILE A 94 4.44 10.30 -6.02
N ASP A 95 3.52 10.78 -6.85
CA ASP A 95 3.67 10.74 -8.31
C ASP A 95 4.84 11.61 -8.78
N LEU A 96 5.06 12.79 -8.17
CA LEU A 96 6.22 13.63 -8.46
C LEU A 96 7.55 12.95 -8.11
N LEU A 97 7.61 12.24 -6.99
CA LEU A 97 8.82 11.51 -6.57
C LEU A 97 9.15 10.35 -7.50
N LYS A 98 8.13 9.67 -8.05
CA LYS A 98 8.32 8.54 -8.98
C LYS A 98 8.77 8.95 -10.38
N VAL A 99 8.51 10.19 -10.79
CA VAL A 99 8.88 10.71 -12.11
C VAL A 99 10.34 11.21 -12.14
N THR A 100 11.01 11.31 -10.99
CA THR A 100 12.39 11.82 -10.92
C THR A 100 13.39 10.66 -11.10
N PRO A 101 14.15 10.59 -12.22
CA PRO A 101 15.13 9.53 -12.48
C PRO A 101 16.40 9.67 -11.62
#